data_AF-A0A6C1RSZ9-F1
#
_entry.id   AF-A0A6C1RSZ9-F1
#
_cell.length_a   1.000
_cell.length_b   1.000
_cell.length_c   1.000
_cell.angle_alpha   90.00
_cell.angle_beta   90.00
_cell.angle_gamma   90.00
#
_symmetry.space_group_name_H-M   'P 1'
#
loop_
_entity.id
_entity.type
_entity.pdbx_description
1 polymer ?
#
loop_
_entity_poly.entity_id
_entity_poly.type
_entity_poly.pdbx_seq_one_letter_code
_entity_poly.pdbx_strand_id
1 'polypeptide(L)'
;MRYRVVLLGIVLLVSAALWGQNQTVPRGFRAIQLGLPLEEVQQLLIEDSNFSYRGDPDVSLLPASGNRVIESGGYTFIRRAWFQFRDEALFSITLALNPDELDHYGMYTALVERYGEPLSLSPRIVVWESEQTRLTLERPLTVKYVDRAGFDELLEQGRLQESVRELSRRQFIDQF
;
A
#
# COMPACT_ATOMS: atom_id res chain seq x y z
N MET A 1 55.03 47.15 2.91
CA MET A 1 53.83 47.20 3.78
C MET A 1 52.71 46.45 3.05
N ARG A 2 52.60 45.14 3.30
CA ARG A 2 51.36 44.43 3.72
C ARG A 2 50.10 44.83 2.94
N TYR A 3 49.55 43.93 2.12
CA TYR A 3 48.22 43.34 2.35
C TYR A 3 48.17 41.92 1.75
N ARG A 4 47.57 41.03 2.53
CA ARG A 4 47.44 39.58 2.37
C ARG A 4 45.93 39.31 2.32
N VAL A 5 45.52 38.33 1.50
CA VAL A 5 44.24 37.57 1.59
C VAL A 5 43.01 38.39 1.15
N VAL A 6 42.18 37.88 0.22
CA VAL A 6 40.88 37.28 0.58
C VAL A 6 40.21 36.62 -0.65
N LEU A 7 39.88 35.35 -0.44
CA LEU A 7 38.78 34.53 -0.94
C LEU A 7 38.61 34.21 -2.45
N LEU A 8 39.20 33.06 -2.79
CA LEU A 8 38.53 31.93 -3.44
C LEU A 8 37.15 31.69 -2.77
N GLY A 9 36.04 31.83 -3.50
CA GLY A 9 34.73 31.73 -2.83
C GLY A 9 33.50 31.78 -3.71
N ILE A 10 33.46 31.09 -4.86
CA ILE A 10 32.20 30.83 -5.60
C ILE A 10 32.27 29.44 -6.27
N VAL A 11 32.36 28.35 -5.48
CA VAL A 11 32.20 26.98 -6.02
C VAL A 11 31.22 26.11 -5.19
N LEU A 12 30.63 26.59 -4.09
CA LEU A 12 29.90 25.71 -3.16
C LEU A 12 28.48 26.20 -2.82
N LEU A 13 27.63 26.47 -3.82
CA LEU A 13 26.23 26.84 -3.54
C LEU A 13 25.16 26.24 -4.46
N VAL A 14 25.43 25.14 -5.19
CA VAL A 14 24.37 24.44 -5.97
C VAL A 14 24.41 22.92 -5.84
N SER A 15 24.99 22.36 -4.77
CA SER A 15 24.96 20.90 -4.52
C SER A 15 24.01 20.47 -3.40
N ALA A 16 23.27 21.39 -2.78
CA ALA A 16 22.39 21.07 -1.64
C ALA A 16 20.90 20.86 -2.02
N ALA A 17 20.53 20.90 -3.29
CA ALA A 17 19.14 20.74 -3.74
C ALA A 17 18.82 19.38 -4.37
N LEU A 18 19.65 18.35 -4.12
CA LEU A 18 19.41 16.97 -4.55
C LEU A 18 19.45 16.01 -3.37
N TRP A 19 18.81 16.37 -2.27
CA TRP A 19 18.38 15.37 -1.30
C TRP A 19 16.99 14.92 -1.76
N GLY A 20 16.97 14.09 -2.81
CA GLY A 20 15.76 13.39 -3.19
C GLY A 20 15.28 12.61 -1.98
N GLN A 21 14.14 12.99 -1.42
CA GLN A 21 13.44 12.23 -0.39
C GLN A 21 12.90 10.95 -1.04
N ASN A 22 13.79 10.00 -1.33
CA ASN A 22 13.43 8.70 -1.86
C ASN A 22 13.37 7.71 -0.70
N GLN A 23 12.62 8.04 0.36
CA GLN A 23 12.26 7.04 1.36
C GLN A 23 11.33 6.05 0.68
N THR A 24 11.81 4.82 0.53
CA THR A 24 11.09 3.77 -0.18
C THR A 24 9.77 3.47 0.52
N VAL A 25 8.70 3.39 -0.26
CA VAL A 25 7.37 2.98 0.22
C VAL A 25 7.51 1.62 0.91
N PRO A 26 7.09 1.48 2.17
CA PRO A 26 7.33 0.27 2.93
C PRO A 26 6.52 -0.89 2.37
N ARG A 27 6.99 -2.11 2.63
CA ARG A 27 6.31 -3.36 2.26
C ARG A 27 5.14 -3.73 3.18
N GLY A 28 4.76 -2.91 4.15
CA GLY A 28 3.65 -3.22 5.05
C GLY A 28 3.55 -2.29 6.24
N PHE A 29 2.86 -2.77 7.29
CA PHE A 29 2.60 -2.02 8.51
C PHE A 29 3.34 -2.66 9.68
N ARG A 30 4.28 -1.89 10.26
CA ARG A 30 5.15 -2.35 11.36
C ARG A 30 5.89 -3.63 10.96
N ALA A 31 5.76 -4.71 11.74
CA ALA A 31 6.41 -5.98 11.47
C ALA A 31 5.67 -6.83 10.42
N ILE A 32 4.40 -6.52 10.13
CA ILE A 32 3.58 -7.29 9.19
C ILE A 32 3.88 -6.79 7.77
N GLN A 33 4.56 -7.62 6.98
CA GLN A 33 5.03 -7.30 5.64
C GLN A 33 4.38 -8.16 4.56
N LEU A 34 4.20 -7.59 3.37
CA LEU A 34 3.78 -8.29 2.17
C LEU A 34 4.77 -9.42 1.83
N GLY A 35 4.25 -10.58 1.47
CA GLY A 35 5.00 -11.80 1.18
C GLY A 35 5.10 -12.78 2.36
N LEU A 36 4.75 -12.37 3.59
CA LEU A 36 4.78 -13.26 4.74
C LEU A 36 3.73 -14.40 4.63
N PRO A 37 4.03 -15.61 5.13
CA PRO A 37 3.08 -16.71 5.17
C PRO A 37 1.97 -16.45 6.20
N LEU A 38 0.86 -17.18 6.08
CA LEU A 38 -0.32 -17.02 6.94
C LEU A 38 0.04 -17.11 8.44
N GLU A 39 0.75 -18.17 8.83
CA GLU A 39 1.05 -18.49 10.22
C GLU A 39 1.90 -17.39 10.88
N GLU A 40 2.84 -16.81 10.12
CA GLU A 40 3.68 -15.72 10.61
C GLU A 40 2.88 -14.43 10.79
N VAL A 41 1.96 -14.11 9.86
CA VAL A 41 1.05 -12.98 10.02
C VAL A 41 0.15 -13.16 11.23
N GLN A 42 -0.38 -14.36 11.47
CA GLN A 42 -1.19 -14.65 12.66
C GLN A 42 -0.40 -14.40 13.96
N GLN A 43 0.87 -14.85 14.03
CA GLN A 43 1.71 -14.64 15.19
C GLN A 43 2.00 -13.15 15.42
N LEU A 44 2.36 -12.41 14.37
CA LEU A 44 2.61 -10.97 14.45
C LEU A 44 1.36 -10.19 14.86
N LEU A 45 0.17 -10.62 14.44
CA LEU A 45 -1.09 -10.01 14.85
C LEU A 45 -1.42 -10.24 16.33
N ILE A 46 -1.03 -11.37 16.91
CA ILE A 46 -1.18 -11.65 18.34
C ILE A 46 -0.24 -10.74 19.16
N GLU A 47 0.97 -10.51 18.64
CA GLU A 47 2.02 -9.74 19.33
C GLU A 47 1.85 -8.22 19.22
N ASP A 48 1.18 -7.73 18.16
CA ASP A 48 1.06 -6.30 17.90
C ASP A 48 -0.12 -5.67 18.63
N SER A 49 0.18 -4.73 19.53
CA SER A 49 -0.78 -4.04 20.39
C SER A 49 -1.76 -3.12 19.66
N ASN A 50 -1.67 -2.96 18.34
CA ASN A 50 -2.67 -2.23 17.55
C ASN A 50 -3.84 -3.12 17.13
N PHE A 51 -3.75 -4.44 17.29
CA PHE A 51 -4.75 -5.39 16.81
C PHE A 51 -5.33 -6.21 17.96
N SER A 52 -6.64 -6.46 17.88
CA SER A 52 -7.37 -7.29 18.84
C SER A 52 -7.50 -8.74 18.38
N TYR A 53 -6.55 -9.23 17.58
CA TYR A 53 -6.59 -10.58 17.01
C TYR A 53 -6.35 -11.62 18.12
N ARG A 54 -7.23 -12.63 18.22
CA ARG A 54 -7.19 -13.64 19.29
C ARG A 54 -6.93 -15.06 18.80
N GLY A 55 -6.64 -15.24 17.52
CA GLY A 55 -6.60 -16.56 16.88
C GLY A 55 -7.95 -16.95 16.24
N ASP A 56 -7.93 -18.04 15.49
CA ASP A 56 -8.86 -18.38 14.40
C ASP A 56 -10.32 -18.60 14.83
N PRO A 57 -11.22 -17.67 14.46
CA PRO A 57 -12.33 -17.99 13.55
C PRO A 57 -12.55 -16.98 12.40
N ASP A 58 -11.68 -15.97 12.27
CA ASP A 58 -11.84 -14.84 11.33
C ASP A 58 -11.17 -15.09 9.95
N VAL A 59 -10.83 -16.35 9.63
CA VAL A 59 -10.32 -16.72 8.31
C VAL A 59 -11.47 -17.12 7.40
N SER A 60 -11.87 -16.21 6.53
CA SER A 60 -12.84 -16.50 5.48
C SER A 60 -12.15 -16.97 4.20
N LEU A 61 -12.66 -18.05 3.60
CA LEU A 61 -12.31 -18.44 2.25
C LEU A 61 -13.20 -17.68 1.27
N LEU A 62 -12.60 -16.96 0.33
CA LEU A 62 -13.34 -16.40 -0.79
C LEU A 62 -13.64 -17.53 -1.79
N PRO A 63 -14.91 -17.93 -2.01
CA PRO A 63 -15.27 -19.18 -2.72
C PRO A 63 -14.81 -19.23 -4.18
N ALA A 64 -14.52 -18.08 -4.79
CA ALA A 64 -14.20 -17.98 -6.21
C ALA A 64 -12.70 -18.05 -6.53
N SER A 65 -11.81 -17.91 -5.54
CA SER A 65 -10.36 -17.79 -5.80
C SER A 65 -9.45 -18.62 -4.91
N GLY A 66 -9.97 -19.31 -3.89
CA GLY A 66 -9.14 -20.04 -2.92
C GLY A 66 -8.26 -19.14 -2.03
N ASN A 67 -8.41 -17.82 -2.15
CA ASN A 67 -7.65 -16.84 -1.36
C ASN A 67 -8.19 -16.81 0.08
N ARG A 68 -7.26 -16.82 1.04
CA ARG A 68 -7.54 -16.67 2.48
C ARG A 68 -7.53 -15.19 2.84
N VAL A 69 -8.39 -14.79 3.77
CA VAL A 69 -8.37 -13.44 4.35
C VAL A 69 -8.43 -13.57 5.87
N ILE A 70 -7.51 -12.91 6.58
CA ILE A 70 -7.66 -12.65 8.02
C ILE A 70 -8.35 -11.29 8.17
N GLU A 71 -9.46 -11.24 8.90
CA GLU A 71 -10.03 -10.01 9.44
C GLU A 71 -9.57 -9.83 10.89
N SER A 72 -9.25 -8.60 11.29
CA SER A 72 -8.91 -8.29 12.68
C SER A 72 -9.44 -6.93 13.09
N GLY A 73 -10.03 -6.87 14.29
CA GLY A 73 -10.32 -5.61 14.95
C GLY A 73 -9.03 -4.87 15.30
N GLY A 74 -9.09 -3.55 15.36
CA GLY A 74 -7.99 -2.73 15.84
C GLY A 74 -8.29 -2.07 17.19
N TYR A 75 -7.27 -1.44 17.76
CA TYR A 75 -7.41 -0.55 18.91
C TYR A 75 -7.13 0.90 18.51
N THR A 76 -7.79 1.83 19.20
CA THR A 76 -7.63 3.29 19.10
C THR A 76 -7.67 3.82 17.66
N PHE A 77 -6.55 3.80 16.95
CA PHE A 77 -6.35 4.37 15.63
C PHE A 77 -6.78 3.44 14.48
N ILE A 78 -6.79 2.13 14.70
CA ILE A 78 -7.26 1.15 13.73
C ILE A 78 -8.65 0.70 14.17
N ARG A 79 -9.63 0.86 13.29
CA ARG A 79 -10.96 0.31 13.52
C ARG A 79 -11.01 -1.16 13.13
N ARG A 80 -10.46 -1.47 11.96
CA ARG A 80 -10.43 -2.83 11.41
C ARG A 80 -9.32 -2.98 10.37
N ALA A 81 -8.80 -4.19 10.25
CA ALA A 81 -7.81 -4.55 9.24
C ALA A 81 -8.17 -5.86 8.52
N TRP A 82 -7.72 -5.96 7.27
CA TRP A 82 -7.81 -7.16 6.47
C TRP A 82 -6.46 -7.50 5.86
N PHE A 83 -6.10 -8.77 5.93
CA PHE A 83 -4.86 -9.33 5.43
C PHE A 83 -5.23 -10.41 4.41
N GLN A 84 -5.08 -10.11 3.14
CA GLN A 84 -5.46 -11.01 2.05
C GLN A 84 -4.24 -11.77 1.55
N PHE A 85 -4.38 -13.08 1.43
CA PHE A 85 -3.35 -13.99 0.97
C PHE A 85 -3.64 -14.46 -0.45
N ARG A 86 -2.58 -14.70 -1.20
CA ARG A 86 -2.60 -15.31 -2.53
C ARG A 86 -1.36 -16.19 -2.66
N ASP A 87 -1.51 -17.39 -3.21
CA ASP A 87 -0.40 -18.33 -3.41
C ASP A 87 0.45 -18.52 -2.12
N GLU A 88 -0.25 -18.73 -0.98
CA GLU A 88 0.33 -18.90 0.37
C GLU A 88 1.04 -17.68 0.99
N ALA A 89 1.05 -16.52 0.32
CA ALA A 89 1.76 -15.32 0.77
C ALA A 89 0.84 -14.11 0.95
N LEU A 90 1.16 -13.23 1.90
CA LEU A 90 0.42 -12.00 2.15
C LEU A 90 0.50 -11.06 0.95
N PHE A 91 -0.62 -10.87 0.26
CA PHE A 91 -0.73 -10.10 -0.97
C PHE A 91 -1.17 -8.65 -0.75
N SER A 92 -2.07 -8.42 0.22
CA SER A 92 -2.47 -7.06 0.57
C SER A 92 -2.82 -6.89 2.04
N ILE A 93 -2.58 -5.68 2.54
CA ILE A 93 -2.94 -5.23 3.88
C ILE A 93 -3.86 -4.02 3.72
N THR A 94 -5.06 -4.08 4.28
CA THR A 94 -6.01 -2.96 4.28
C THR A 94 -6.30 -2.55 5.72
N LEU A 95 -5.99 -1.32 6.09
CA LEU A 95 -6.23 -0.75 7.41
C LEU A 95 -7.32 0.32 7.30
N ALA A 96 -8.52 0.01 7.80
CA ALA A 96 -9.56 1.01 8.01
C ALA A 96 -9.28 1.70 9.36
N LEU A 97 -8.87 2.96 9.28
CA LEU A 97 -8.51 3.74 10.47
C LEU A 97 -9.78 4.30 11.14
N ASN A 98 -9.62 4.72 12.39
CA ASN A 98 -10.69 5.31 13.19
C ASN A 98 -10.83 6.81 12.88
N PRO A 99 -11.93 7.25 12.25
CA PRO A 99 -12.15 8.66 11.91
C PRO A 99 -12.42 9.57 13.12
N ASP A 100 -12.71 8.98 14.29
CA ASP A 100 -12.87 9.75 15.53
C ASP A 100 -11.51 10.16 16.14
N GLU A 101 -10.44 9.44 15.78
CA GLU A 101 -9.08 9.64 16.29
C GLU A 101 -8.13 10.27 15.26
N LEU A 102 -8.41 10.06 13.97
CA LEU A 102 -7.57 10.46 12.86
C LEU A 102 -8.42 11.06 11.74
N ASP A 103 -7.83 11.96 10.95
CA ASP A 103 -8.46 12.50 9.76
C ASP A 103 -7.62 12.27 8.51
N HIS A 104 -8.27 12.36 7.35
CA HIS A 104 -7.62 12.08 6.07
C HIS A 104 -6.52 13.08 5.73
N TYR A 105 -6.69 14.36 6.09
CA TYR A 105 -5.68 15.37 5.80
C TYR A 105 -4.44 15.19 6.68
N GLY A 106 -4.63 14.87 7.96
CA GLY A 106 -3.54 14.50 8.87
C GLY A 106 -2.77 13.29 8.35
N MET A 107 -3.47 12.22 7.95
CA MET A 107 -2.83 11.04 7.35
C MET A 107 -2.10 11.35 6.05
N TYR A 108 -2.70 12.14 5.16
CA TYR A 108 -2.06 12.60 3.92
C TYR A 108 -0.76 13.34 4.21
N THR A 109 -0.81 14.32 5.12
CA THR A 109 0.35 15.15 5.49
C THR A 109 1.47 14.28 6.06
N ALA A 110 1.14 13.38 7.00
CA ALA A 110 2.12 12.45 7.57
C ALA A 110 2.76 11.51 6.53
N LEU A 111 2.00 11.08 5.52
CA LEU A 111 2.53 10.25 4.43
C LEU A 111 3.41 11.05 3.48
N VAL A 112 3.06 12.31 3.16
CA VAL A 112 3.91 13.20 2.34
C VAL A 112 5.21 13.52 3.06
N GLU A 113 5.15 13.85 4.36
CA GLU A 113 6.35 14.11 5.17
C GLU A 113 7.28 12.89 5.24
N ARG A 114 6.72 11.67 5.14
CA ARG A 114 7.47 10.43 5.27
C ARG A 114 7.93 9.82 3.95
N TYR A 115 7.19 10.00 2.86
CA TYR A 115 7.43 9.32 1.59
C TYR A 115 7.56 10.27 0.40
N GLY A 116 7.48 11.57 0.63
CA GLY A 116 7.46 12.59 -0.41
C GLY A 116 6.11 12.69 -1.12
N GLU A 117 6.09 13.42 -2.23
CA GLU A 117 4.88 13.65 -3.02
C GLU A 117 4.31 12.34 -3.60
N PRO A 118 2.98 12.18 -3.64
CA PRO A 118 2.37 10.99 -4.21
C PRO A 118 2.56 10.93 -5.73
N LEU A 119 2.59 9.70 -6.25
CA LEU A 119 2.58 9.44 -7.70
C LEU A 119 1.28 9.91 -8.36
N SER A 120 0.15 9.79 -7.64
CA SER A 120 -1.16 10.21 -8.14
C SER A 120 -2.06 10.65 -6.99
N LEU A 121 -2.84 11.70 -7.24
CA LEU A 121 -3.80 12.27 -6.30
C LEU A 121 -5.13 12.49 -7.00
N SER A 122 -6.20 11.96 -6.42
CA SER A 122 -7.58 12.20 -6.85
C SER A 122 -8.47 12.48 -5.63
N PRO A 123 -9.71 12.95 -5.82
CA PRO A 123 -10.63 13.14 -4.70
C PRO A 123 -10.90 11.89 -3.86
N ARG A 124 -10.72 10.68 -4.41
CA ARG A 124 -11.03 9.40 -3.73
C ARG A 124 -9.80 8.68 -3.19
N ILE A 125 -8.67 8.80 -3.87
CA ILE A 125 -7.47 8.00 -3.60
C ILE A 125 -6.21 8.81 -3.86
N VAL A 126 -5.23 8.62 -2.99
CA VAL A 126 -3.85 9.10 -3.09
C VAL A 126 -2.93 7.89 -3.17
N VAL A 127 -1.91 7.93 -4.03
CA VAL A 127 -1.08 6.77 -4.36
C VAL A 127 0.39 7.11 -4.22
N TRP A 128 1.11 6.30 -3.46
CA TRP A 128 2.57 6.20 -3.48
C TRP A 128 2.96 4.83 -4.00
N GLU A 129 4.06 4.75 -4.73
CA GLU A 129 4.48 3.50 -5.35
C GLU A 129 5.99 3.35 -5.36
N SER A 130 6.44 2.13 -5.06
CA SER A 130 7.82 1.66 -5.30
C SER A 130 7.79 0.51 -6.30
N GLU A 131 8.95 -0.03 -6.65
CA GLU A 131 9.02 -1.22 -7.52
C GLU A 131 8.23 -2.41 -6.96
N GLN A 132 8.11 -2.51 -5.63
CA GLN A 132 7.53 -3.68 -4.96
C GLN A 132 6.19 -3.40 -4.29
N THR A 133 5.88 -2.16 -3.93
CA THR A 133 4.66 -1.86 -3.15
C THR A 133 3.89 -0.71 -3.76
N ARG A 134 2.58 -0.90 -3.84
CA ARG A 134 1.63 0.20 -4.00
C ARG A 134 1.00 0.52 -2.65
N LEU A 135 1.22 1.73 -2.15
CA LEU A 135 0.60 2.28 -0.95
C LEU A 135 -0.48 3.27 -1.36
N THR A 136 -1.65 3.15 -0.78
CA THR A 136 -2.77 4.05 -1.07
C THR A 136 -3.40 4.58 0.21
N LEU A 137 -3.81 5.85 0.16
CA LEU A 137 -4.70 6.47 1.13
C LEU A 137 -6.04 6.73 0.42
N GLU A 138 -7.10 6.07 0.88
CA GLU A 138 -8.43 6.12 0.29
C GLU A 138 -9.42 6.81 1.24
N ARG A 139 -10.39 7.51 0.67
CA ARG A 139 -11.52 8.04 1.44
C ARG A 139 -12.51 6.92 1.83
N PRO A 140 -13.10 6.96 3.05
CA PRO A 140 -13.01 8.05 4.01
C PRO A 140 -11.68 8.10 4.79
N LEU A 141 -11.14 6.95 5.21
CA LEU A 141 -9.85 6.88 5.93
C LEU A 141 -9.28 5.45 5.95
N THR A 142 -8.81 5.00 4.79
CA THR A 142 -8.24 3.65 4.62
C THR A 142 -6.82 3.75 4.09
N VAL A 143 -5.90 3.04 4.72
CA VAL A 143 -4.54 2.85 4.19
C VAL A 143 -4.40 1.44 3.66
N LYS A 144 -3.91 1.27 2.44
CA LYS A 144 -3.73 -0.06 1.84
C LYS A 144 -2.36 -0.24 1.24
N TYR A 145 -1.75 -1.40 1.51
CA TYR A 145 -0.51 -1.89 0.92
C TYR A 145 -0.84 -3.05 -0.01
N VAL A 146 -0.30 -3.06 -1.22
CA VAL A 146 -0.50 -4.12 -2.20
C VAL A 146 0.82 -4.50 -2.83
N ASP A 147 1.08 -5.80 -2.97
CA ASP A 147 2.21 -6.31 -3.73
C ASP A 147 2.09 -5.94 -5.22
N ARG A 148 3.11 -5.28 -5.76
CA ARG A 148 3.12 -4.79 -7.15
C ARG A 148 3.03 -5.92 -8.17
N ALA A 149 3.84 -6.96 -8.02
CA ALA A 149 3.91 -8.05 -8.98
C ALA A 149 2.57 -8.79 -9.04
N GLY A 150 2.03 -9.16 -7.88
CA GLY A 150 0.72 -9.81 -7.83
C GLY A 150 -0.43 -8.92 -8.33
N PHE A 151 -0.34 -7.59 -8.16
CA PHE A 151 -1.35 -6.66 -8.66
C PHE A 151 -1.32 -6.52 -10.17
N ASP A 152 -0.13 -6.42 -10.77
CA ASP A 152 0.04 -6.34 -12.22
C ASP A 152 -0.49 -7.61 -12.90
N GLU A 153 -0.20 -8.79 -12.35
CA GLU A 153 -0.76 -10.05 -12.84
C GLU A 153 -2.30 -10.06 -12.85
N LEU A 154 -2.94 -9.52 -11.79
CA LEU A 154 -4.40 -9.43 -11.74
C LEU A 154 -4.95 -8.49 -12.81
N LEU A 155 -4.28 -7.37 -13.08
CA LEU A 155 -4.66 -6.46 -14.15
C LEU A 155 -4.54 -7.13 -15.53
N GLU A 156 -3.48 -7.89 -15.75
CA GLU A 156 -3.30 -8.64 -17.00
C GLU A 156 -4.36 -9.72 -17.18
N GLN A 157 -4.62 -10.53 -16.15
CA GLN A 157 -5.69 -11.53 -16.16
C GLN A 157 -7.06 -10.91 -16.42
N GLY A 158 -7.36 -9.78 -15.77
CA GLY A 158 -8.60 -9.04 -15.98
C GLY A 158 -8.76 -8.56 -17.43
N ARG A 159 -7.71 -7.97 -18.01
CA ARG A 159 -7.70 -7.55 -19.42
C ARG A 159 -7.90 -8.72 -20.39
N LEU A 160 -7.25 -9.86 -20.12
CA LEU A 160 -7.44 -11.08 -20.91
C LEU A 160 -8.90 -11.55 -20.86
N GLN A 161 -9.52 -11.61 -19.69
CA GLN A 161 -10.93 -12.00 -19.56
C GLN A 161 -11.89 -11.04 -20.27
N GLU A 162 -11.67 -9.73 -20.13
CA GLU A 162 -12.47 -8.71 -20.83
C GLU A 162 -12.35 -8.86 -22.35
N SER A 163 -11.14 -9.11 -22.86
CA SER A 163 -10.91 -9.34 -24.29
C SER A 163 -11.65 -10.59 -24.81
N VAL A 164 -11.64 -11.69 -24.06
CA VAL A 164 -12.37 -12.92 -24.38
C VAL A 164 -13.88 -12.66 -24.38
N ARG A 165 -14.38 -11.91 -23.39
CA ARG A 165 -15.79 -11.54 -23.31
C ARG A 165 -16.23 -10.68 -24.50
N GLU A 166 -15.43 -9.70 -24.91
CA GLU A 166 -15.72 -8.86 -26.07
C GLU A 166 -15.64 -9.63 -27.40
N LEU A 167 -14.75 -10.62 -27.50
CA LEU A 167 -14.70 -11.54 -28.64
C LEU A 167 -15.95 -12.43 -28.70
N SER A 168 -16.33 -13.04 -27.56
CA SER A 168 -17.53 -13.84 -27.44
C SER A 168 -18.80 -13.04 -27.78
N ARG A 169 -18.86 -11.79 -27.30
CA ARG A 169 -19.96 -10.86 -27.61
C ARG A 169 -20.05 -10.55 -29.10
N ARG A 170 -18.92 -10.27 -29.76
CA ARG A 170 -18.87 -10.03 -31.21
C ARG A 170 -19.32 -11.25 -32.01
N GLN A 171 -18.78 -12.43 -31.70
CA GLN A 171 -19.17 -13.69 -32.35
C GLN A 171 -20.65 -14.03 -32.16
N PHE A 172 -21.26 -13.62 -31.05
CA PHE A 172 -22.70 -13.77 -30.85
C PHE A 172 -23.52 -12.79 -31.71
N ILE A 173 -23.09 -11.53 -31.81
CA ILE A 173 -23.77 -10.53 -32.64
C ILE A 173 -23.69 -10.90 -34.13
N ASP A 174 -22.55 -11.43 -34.59
CA ASP A 174 -22.34 -11.85 -35.99
C ASP A 174 -23.24 -13.03 -36.44
N GLN A 175 -24.03 -13.61 -35.52
CA GLN A 175 -25.01 -14.66 -35.83
C GLN A 175 -26.37 -14.12 -36.29
N PHE A 176 -26.60 -12.81 -36.20
CA PHE A 176 -27.80 -12.12 -36.68
C PHE A 176 -27.52 -11.36 -37.98
#